data_AF-A0A9E4VQP3-F1
#
_entry.id   AF-A0A9E4VQP3-F1
#
_cell.length_a   1.000
_cell.length_b   1.000
_cell.length_c   1.000
_cell.angle_alpha   90.00
_cell.angle_beta   90.00
_cell.angle_gamma   90.00
#
_symmetry.space_group_name_H-M   'P 1'
#
loop_
_entity.id
_entity.type
_entity.pdbx_description
1 polymer ?
#
loop_
_entity_poly.entity_id
_entity_poly.type
_entity_poly.pdbx_seq_one_letter_code
_entity_poly.pdbx_strand_id
1 'polypeptide(L)'
;GGYHVRIRGSSGSIKRSLDLSAQSDLRLQFWARVKNFEAGDEAEIRISDDGINWTVLHTWTPVDSDDTYYYHDIDLSPYTMSSQFYIWFDAIATNNGDKFFIDVVQIVRKPLFEVVIVTDDSTTTALVIIDNGVASIYSLTHS
;
A
#
# COMPACT_ATOMS: atom_id res chain seq x y z
N GLY A 1 16.49 -3.38 6.62
CA GLY A 1 16.05 -2.50 7.72
C GLY A 1 15.83 -3.31 8.98
N GLY A 2 16.07 -2.74 10.17
CA GLY A 2 15.87 -3.42 11.45
C GLY A 2 14.47 -3.24 12.05
N TYR A 3 13.63 -2.39 11.46
CA TYR A 3 12.30 -2.07 11.96
C TYR A 3 11.26 -2.58 10.97
N HIS A 4 10.40 -3.48 11.41
CA HIS A 4 9.25 -3.96 10.66
C HIS A 4 8.18 -4.40 11.66
N VAL A 5 6.93 -4.36 11.22
CA VAL A 5 5.89 -5.16 11.87
C VAL A 5 6.13 -6.62 11.50
N ARG A 6 6.02 -7.52 12.50
CA ARG A 6 6.03 -8.96 12.28
C ARG A 6 4.83 -9.59 12.93
N ILE A 7 4.00 -10.20 12.10
CA ILE A 7 2.83 -10.96 12.49
C ILE A 7 3.19 -12.45 12.49
N ARG A 8 2.74 -13.20 13.50
CA ARG A 8 3.05 -14.62 13.73
C ARG A 8 1.85 -15.39 14.27
N GLY A 9 1.86 -16.69 14.06
CA GLY A 9 0.89 -17.60 14.64
C GLY A 9 -0.45 -17.55 13.92
N SER A 10 -1.43 -18.26 14.47
CA SER A 10 -2.59 -18.69 13.69
C SER A 10 -3.69 -17.65 13.40
N SER A 11 -3.49 -16.40 13.85
CA SER A 11 -4.51 -15.34 13.74
C SER A 11 -3.96 -13.95 14.08
N GLY A 12 -2.67 -13.72 13.83
CA GLY A 12 -2.09 -12.40 14.08
C GLY A 12 -2.60 -11.41 13.04
N SER A 13 -2.97 -10.20 13.44
CA SER A 13 -3.34 -9.16 12.49
C SER A 13 -3.14 -7.75 13.02
N ILE A 14 -3.03 -6.77 12.11
CA ILE A 14 -2.95 -5.35 12.44
C ILE A 14 -3.93 -4.58 11.57
N LYS A 15 -4.79 -3.81 12.23
CA LYS A 15 -5.79 -2.94 11.61
C LYS A 15 -5.57 -1.50 12.01
N ARG A 16 -5.70 -0.59 11.04
CA ARG A 16 -5.71 0.87 11.25
C ARG A 16 -6.90 1.48 10.53
N SER A 17 -7.48 2.50 11.15
CA SER A 17 -8.46 3.36 10.51
C SER A 17 -7.94 4.79 10.41
N LEU A 18 -8.42 5.51 9.41
CA LEU A 18 -8.12 6.91 9.17
C LEU A 18 -9.24 7.57 8.37
N ASP A 19 -9.32 8.90 8.45
CA ASP A 19 -10.25 9.69 7.66
C ASP A 19 -9.64 9.99 6.29
N LEU A 20 -10.24 9.43 5.24
CA LEU A 20 -9.90 9.68 3.84
C LEU A 20 -11.07 10.35 3.09
N SER A 21 -12.12 10.80 3.78
CA SER A 21 -13.36 11.28 3.15
C SER A 21 -13.17 12.49 2.22
N ALA A 22 -12.15 13.30 2.46
CA ALA A 22 -11.78 14.45 1.64
C ALA A 22 -10.70 14.14 0.59
N GLN A 23 -10.36 12.87 0.39
CA GLN A 23 -9.26 12.43 -0.47
C GLN A 23 -9.79 11.66 -1.67
N SER A 24 -9.08 11.75 -2.79
CA SER A 24 -9.28 10.95 -3.99
C SER A 24 -7.93 10.56 -4.56
N ASP A 25 -7.95 9.64 -5.54
CA ASP A 25 -6.76 9.26 -6.31
C ASP A 25 -5.61 8.79 -5.42
N LEU A 26 -5.89 7.95 -4.42
CA LEU A 26 -4.90 7.49 -3.47
C LEU A 26 -4.20 6.21 -3.94
N ARG A 27 -2.98 6.01 -3.46
CA ARG A 27 -2.22 4.76 -3.62
C ARG A 27 -1.73 4.28 -2.26
N LEU A 28 -1.84 2.98 -2.01
CA LEU A 28 -1.32 2.32 -0.82
C LEU A 28 0.00 1.65 -1.17
N GLN A 29 1.07 2.09 -0.50
CA GLN A 29 2.42 1.62 -0.75
C GLN A 29 3.02 1.03 0.51
N PHE A 30 3.68 -0.11 0.38
CA PHE A 30 4.32 -0.82 1.49
C PHE A 30 5.30 -1.86 0.97
N TRP A 31 6.17 -2.33 1.87
CA TRP A 31 7.00 -3.51 1.64
C TRP A 31 6.43 -4.69 2.41
N ALA A 32 6.34 -5.84 1.76
CA ALA A 32 5.86 -7.07 2.37
C ALA A 32 6.85 -8.21 2.13
N ARG A 33 6.88 -9.14 3.08
CA ARG A 33 7.63 -10.40 2.98
C ARG A 33 6.89 -11.48 3.73
N VAL A 34 6.76 -12.66 3.14
CA VAL A 34 6.24 -13.85 3.80
C VAL A 34 7.33 -14.91 3.90
N LYS A 35 7.28 -15.72 4.96
CA LYS A 35 8.28 -16.77 5.22
C LYS A 35 7.64 -17.97 5.92
N ASN A 36 8.04 -19.15 5.44
CA ASN A 36 7.60 -20.48 5.88
C ASN A 36 6.11 -20.76 5.65
N PHE A 37 5.46 -20.13 4.66
CA PHE A 37 4.08 -20.50 4.35
C PHE A 37 4.04 -21.87 3.70
N GLU A 38 3.20 -22.73 4.24
CA GLU A 38 2.92 -24.09 3.79
C GLU A 38 1.51 -24.19 3.23
N ALA A 39 1.16 -25.32 2.62
CA ALA A 39 -0.15 -25.49 2.01
C ALA A 39 -1.29 -25.18 3.00
N GLY A 40 -2.07 -24.14 2.71
CA GLY A 40 -3.16 -23.65 3.55
C GLY A 40 -2.84 -22.37 4.35
N ASP A 41 -1.59 -21.91 4.34
CA ASP A 41 -1.22 -20.62 4.93
C ASP A 41 -1.38 -19.49 3.93
N GLU A 42 -2.00 -18.40 4.38
CA GLU A 42 -2.19 -17.20 3.60
C GLU A 42 -1.96 -15.95 4.45
N ALA A 43 -1.67 -14.84 3.78
CA ALA A 43 -1.79 -13.52 4.38
C ALA A 43 -2.48 -12.61 3.39
N GLU A 44 -3.20 -11.62 3.91
CA GLU A 44 -3.98 -10.72 3.08
C GLU A 44 -3.80 -9.28 3.53
N ILE A 45 -3.91 -8.38 2.56
CA ILE A 45 -4.21 -6.99 2.80
C ILE A 45 -5.64 -6.70 2.38
N ARG A 46 -6.41 -6.17 3.31
CA ARG A 46 -7.82 -5.86 3.14
C ARG A 46 -8.09 -4.40 3.42
N ILE A 47 -9.10 -3.87 2.75
CA ILE A 47 -9.65 -2.54 3.02
C ILE A 47 -11.15 -2.60 3.29
N SER A 48 -11.66 -1.58 3.95
CA SER A 48 -13.10 -1.42 4.21
C SER A 48 -13.41 0.06 4.43
N ASP A 49 -14.54 0.52 3.89
CA ASP A 49 -15.05 1.88 4.09
C ASP A 49 -16.07 1.96 5.24
N ASP A 50 -16.55 0.83 5.76
CA ASP A 50 -17.55 0.72 6.83
C ASP A 50 -17.09 -0.13 8.04
N GLY A 51 -15.94 -0.78 7.95
CA GLY A 51 -15.39 -1.69 8.96
C GLY A 51 -16.09 -3.05 9.06
N ILE A 52 -17.07 -3.32 8.19
CA ILE A 52 -17.93 -4.52 8.18
C ILE A 52 -17.67 -5.33 6.92
N ASN A 53 -17.75 -4.69 5.75
CA ASN A 53 -17.53 -5.29 4.45
C ASN A 53 -16.08 -5.09 4.03
N TRP A 54 -15.38 -6.19 3.77
CA TRP A 54 -13.94 -6.18 3.50
C TRP A 54 -13.66 -6.57 2.06
N THR A 55 -12.82 -5.77 1.39
CA THR A 55 -12.28 -6.09 0.06
C THR A 55 -10.82 -6.51 0.20
N VAL A 56 -10.47 -7.67 -0.36
CA VAL A 56 -9.08 -8.14 -0.45
C VAL A 56 -8.39 -7.42 -1.60
N LEU A 57 -7.27 -6.75 -1.30
CA LEU A 57 -6.44 -6.10 -2.32
C LEU A 57 -5.34 -7.02 -2.85
N HIS A 58 -4.82 -7.91 -2.00
CA HIS A 58 -3.80 -8.87 -2.36
C HIS A 58 -3.74 -10.01 -1.34
N THR A 59 -3.37 -11.21 -1.82
CA THR A 59 -3.18 -12.42 -1.03
C THR A 59 -1.78 -12.97 -1.30
N TRP A 60 -1.02 -13.23 -0.24
CA TRP A 60 0.23 -13.97 -0.29
C TRP A 60 -0.03 -15.43 0.10
N THR A 61 0.60 -16.34 -0.62
CA THR A 61 0.43 -17.79 -0.49
C THR A 61 1.80 -18.47 -0.39
N PRO A 62 1.88 -19.81 -0.30
CA PRO A 62 3.17 -20.52 -0.22
C PRO A 62 4.11 -20.25 -1.38
N VAL A 63 3.60 -19.91 -2.57
CA VAL A 63 4.45 -19.60 -3.73
C VAL A 63 5.23 -18.29 -3.56
N ASP A 64 4.75 -17.40 -2.68
CA ASP A 64 5.37 -16.10 -2.39
C ASP A 64 6.36 -16.17 -1.22
N SER A 65 6.44 -17.32 -0.54
CA SER A 65 7.23 -17.52 0.70
C SER A 65 8.71 -17.79 0.43
N ASP A 66 9.39 -16.84 -0.19
CA ASP A 66 10.82 -16.89 -0.51
C ASP A 66 11.72 -16.09 0.45
N ASP A 67 11.15 -15.54 1.53
CA ASP A 67 11.83 -14.67 2.51
C ASP A 67 12.44 -13.39 1.90
N THR A 68 11.89 -12.91 0.78
CA THR A 68 12.28 -11.66 0.11
C THR A 68 11.25 -10.55 0.33
N TYR A 69 11.72 -9.32 0.49
CA TYR A 69 10.84 -8.15 0.52
C TYR A 69 10.47 -7.73 -0.90
N TYR A 70 9.16 -7.63 -1.15
CA TYR A 70 8.60 -7.08 -2.38
C TYR A 70 7.90 -5.76 -2.07
N TYR A 71 8.05 -4.81 -3.00
CA TYR A 71 7.36 -3.54 -2.96
C TYR A 71 5.98 -3.68 -3.59
N HIS A 72 4.96 -3.22 -2.89
CA HIS A 72 3.59 -3.18 -3.35
C HIS A 72 3.12 -1.75 -3.50
N ASP A 73 2.45 -1.46 -4.61
CA ASP A 73 1.88 -0.15 -4.91
C ASP A 73 0.49 -0.33 -5.55
N ILE A 74 -0.54 -0.18 -4.73
CA ILE A 74 -1.93 -0.49 -5.10
C ILE A 74 -2.72 0.79 -5.32
N ASP A 75 -3.36 0.92 -6.48
CA ASP A 75 -4.26 2.04 -6.79
C ASP A 75 -5.57 1.86 -6.01
N LEU A 76 -5.90 2.85 -5.17
CA LEU A 76 -7.12 2.85 -4.37
C LEU A 76 -8.27 3.64 -5.02
N SER A 77 -8.04 4.29 -6.17
CA SER A 77 -9.05 5.07 -6.89
C SER A 77 -10.37 4.32 -7.18
N PRO A 78 -10.37 2.98 -7.37
CA PRO A 78 -11.61 2.23 -7.57
C PRO A 78 -12.50 2.10 -6.33
N TYR A 79 -12.01 2.44 -5.13
CA TYR A 79 -12.72 2.19 -3.87
C TYR A 79 -13.27 3.48 -3.26
N THR A 80 -14.38 3.34 -2.53
CA THR A 80 -15.02 4.45 -1.82
C THR A 80 -14.14 4.87 -0.63
N MET A 81 -13.73 6.13 -0.60
CA MET A 81 -13.08 6.72 0.57
C MET A 81 -14.14 7.15 1.60
N SER A 82 -13.85 6.96 2.89
CA SER A 82 -14.76 7.32 3.98
C SER A 82 -14.02 7.99 5.14
N SER A 83 -14.78 8.52 6.10
CA SER A 83 -14.22 9.10 7.33
C SER A 83 -13.70 8.07 8.31
N GLN A 84 -13.97 6.79 8.05
CA GLN A 84 -13.37 5.64 8.71
C GLN A 84 -12.98 4.61 7.67
N PHE A 85 -11.95 4.92 6.90
CA PHE A 85 -11.36 3.96 5.97
C PHE A 85 -10.38 3.07 6.72
N TYR A 86 -10.52 1.76 6.57
CA TYR A 86 -9.73 0.75 7.26
C TYR A 86 -8.72 0.10 6.32
N ILE A 87 -7.51 -0.13 6.85
CA ILE A 87 -6.49 -1.01 6.25
C ILE A 87 -6.19 -2.11 7.25
N TRP A 88 -6.19 -3.35 6.79
CA TRP A 88 -5.99 -4.52 7.62
C TRP A 88 -5.01 -5.49 6.97
N PHE A 89 -3.90 -5.73 7.65
CA PHE A 89 -2.96 -6.80 7.33
C PHE A 89 -3.30 -8.00 8.21
N ASP A 90 -3.72 -9.09 7.60
CA ASP A 90 -4.26 -10.28 8.27
C ASP A 90 -3.41 -11.49 7.92
N ALA A 91 -2.78 -12.13 8.91
CA ALA A 91 -2.04 -13.37 8.69
C ALA A 91 -2.93 -14.55 9.09
N ILE A 92 -3.25 -15.36 8.09
CA ILE A 92 -4.02 -16.60 8.19
C ILE A 92 -3.03 -17.75 8.05
N ALA A 93 -2.07 -17.77 8.97
CA ALA A 93 -1.09 -18.84 9.03
C ALA A 93 -1.58 -19.93 10.00
N THR A 94 -0.96 -21.10 10.00
CA THR A 94 -1.37 -22.21 10.88
C THR A 94 -0.39 -22.43 12.03
N ASN A 95 0.86 -21.94 11.91
CA ASN A 95 1.93 -22.17 12.87
C ASN A 95 2.65 -20.88 13.33
N ASN A 96 3.32 -20.97 14.49
CA ASN A 96 4.15 -19.89 15.02
C ASN A 96 5.45 -19.67 14.23
N GLY A 97 5.79 -20.62 13.35
CA GLY A 97 6.94 -20.56 12.45
C GLY A 97 6.73 -19.60 11.28
N ASP A 98 5.47 -19.32 10.97
CA ASP A 98 5.05 -18.61 9.77
C ASP A 98 5.05 -17.12 10.08
N LYS A 99 5.58 -16.34 9.15
CA LYS A 99 5.86 -14.94 9.40
C LYS A 99 5.39 -14.10 8.24
N PHE A 100 4.58 -13.12 8.57
CA PHE A 100 4.22 -12.04 7.67
C PHE A 100 4.85 -10.74 8.18
N PHE A 101 5.66 -10.12 7.34
CA PHE A 101 6.40 -8.91 7.65
C PHE A 101 5.87 -7.75 6.81
N ILE A 102 5.66 -6.60 7.45
CA ILE A 102 5.22 -5.38 6.80
C ILE A 102 6.15 -4.24 7.21
N ASP A 103 6.59 -3.44 6.25
CA ASP A 103 7.43 -2.28 6.49
C ASP A 103 7.03 -1.09 5.60
N VAL A 104 7.36 0.12 6.05
CA VAL A 104 7.17 1.40 5.35
C VAL A 104 5.77 1.53 4.71
N VAL A 105 4.72 1.44 5.52
CA VAL A 105 3.35 1.64 5.06
C VAL A 105 3.06 3.13 4.88
N GLN A 106 2.64 3.53 3.69
CA GLN A 106 2.27 4.90 3.37
C GLN A 106 1.06 4.94 2.44
N ILE A 107 0.27 6.01 2.58
CA ILE A 107 -0.79 6.38 1.64
C ILE A 107 -0.32 7.67 0.98
N VAL A 108 -0.27 7.65 -0.34
CA VAL A 108 0.16 8.79 -1.14
C VAL A 108 -0.93 9.15 -2.14
N ARG A 109 -0.94 10.40 -2.59
CA ARG A 109 -1.78 10.80 -3.72
C ARG A 109 -1.10 10.37 -5.02
N LYS A 110 -1.89 9.89 -5.97
CA LYS A 110 -1.54 9.80 -7.37
C LYS A 110 -1.28 11.21 -7.88
N PRO A 111 -0.20 11.45 -8.62
CA PRO A 111 0.00 12.73 -9.28
C PRO A 111 -1.18 13.01 -10.21
N LEU A 112 -1.81 14.17 -10.08
CA LEU A 112 -3.00 14.53 -10.85
C LEU A 112 -2.64 14.92 -12.28
N PHE A 113 -1.44 15.49 -12.50
CA PHE A 113 -0.96 15.87 -13.82
C PHE A 113 0.55 15.67 -13.96
N GLU A 114 0.96 15.34 -15.18
CA GLU A 114 2.32 15.53 -15.65
C GLU A 114 2.37 16.83 -16.44
N VAL A 115 3.24 17.76 -16.04
CA VAL A 115 3.54 18.96 -16.83
C VAL A 115 4.82 18.69 -17.60
N VAL A 116 4.70 18.70 -18.93
CA VAL A 116 5.84 18.66 -19.84
C VAL A 116 6.16 20.09 -20.24
N ILE A 117 7.31 20.59 -19.81
CA ILE A 117 7.87 21.87 -20.21
C ILE A 117 8.78 21.61 -21.40
N VAL A 118 8.40 22.11 -22.57
CA VAL A 118 9.23 22.06 -23.78
C VAL A 118 9.89 23.41 -23.97
N THR A 119 11.21 23.42 -24.09
CA THR A 119 12.02 24.54 -24.59
C THR A 119 12.66 24.10 -25.90
N ASP A 120 13.24 25.04 -26.65
CA ASP A 120 13.83 24.77 -27.98
C ASP A 120 14.83 23.59 -27.96
N ASP A 121 15.50 23.36 -26.82
CA ASP A 121 16.60 22.40 -26.71
C ASP A 121 16.33 21.29 -25.66
N SER A 122 15.24 21.37 -24.90
CA SER A 122 15.01 20.43 -23.80
C SER A 122 13.55 20.24 -23.44
N THR A 123 13.23 19.01 -23.05
CA THR A 123 11.97 18.61 -22.41
C THR A 123 12.22 18.34 -20.94
N THR A 124 11.45 18.98 -20.06
CA THR A 124 11.44 18.67 -18.63
C THR A 124 10.05 18.21 -18.23
N THR A 125 9.96 17.03 -17.64
CA THR A 125 8.73 16.53 -17.02
C THR A 125 8.73 16.89 -15.53
N ALA A 126 7.59 17.38 -15.04
CA ALA A 126 7.32 17.56 -13.63
C ALA A 126 5.96 16.96 -13.23
N LEU A 127 5.87 16.43 -12.01
CA LEU A 127 4.61 16.00 -11.42
C LEU A 127 3.93 17.20 -10.75
N VAL A 128 2.63 17.36 -10.97
CA VAL A 128 1.82 18.36 -10.30
C VAL A 128 0.85 17.69 -9.33
N ILE A 129 0.89 18.14 -8.09
CA ILE A 129 -0.05 17.77 -7.03
C ILE A 129 -0.87 19.02 -6.71
N ILE A 130 -2.20 18.93 -6.77
CA ILE A 130 -3.10 19.98 -6.31
C ILE A 130 -3.66 19.57 -4.96
N ASP A 131 -3.41 20.36 -3.92
CA ASP A 131 -3.92 20.14 -2.57
C ASP A 131 -4.53 21.43 -2.01
N ASN A 132 -5.81 21.38 -1.61
CA ASN A 132 -6.55 22.53 -1.10
C ASN A 132 -6.44 23.82 -1.96
N GLY A 133 -6.44 23.65 -3.28
CA GLY A 133 -6.30 24.76 -4.23
C GLY A 133 -4.87 25.25 -4.47
N VAL A 134 -3.86 24.61 -3.87
CA VAL A 134 -2.44 24.90 -4.09
C VAL A 134 -1.85 23.85 -5.03
N ALA A 135 -1.33 24.30 -6.18
CA ALA A 135 -0.56 23.46 -7.08
C ALA A 135 0.92 23.43 -6.64
N SER A 136 1.46 22.24 -6.38
CA SER A 136 2.87 21.99 -6.11
C SER A 136 3.50 21.25 -7.29
N ILE A 137 4.66 21.72 -7.75
CA ILE A 137 5.39 21.16 -8.89
C ILE A 137 6.64 20.44 -8.38
N TYR A 138 6.77 19.17 -8.70
CA TYR A 138 7.92 18.33 -8.36
C TYR A 138 8.66 17.96 -9.65
N SER A 139 9.88 18.47 -9.83
CA SER A 139 10.73 18.10 -10.97
C SER A 139 11.21 16.65 -10.83
N LEU A 140 11.04 15.83 -11.87
CA LEU A 140 11.74 14.56 -11.96
C LEU A 140 13.13 14.84 -12.55
N THR A 141 14.17 14.86 -11.73
CA THR A 141 15.54 14.82 -12.25
C THR A 141 15.80 13.41 -12.76
N HIS A 142 15.76 13.22 -14.09
CA HIS A 142 16.36 12.05 -14.70
C HIS A 142 17.89 12.27 -14.71
N SER A 143 18.61 11.38 -14.01
CA SER A 143 20.07 11.26 -14.04
C SER A 143 20.58 10.75 -15.39
#